data_AF-A0A2N2B6Q2-F1
#
_entry.id   AF-A0A2N2B6Q2-F1
#
_cell.length_a   1.000
_cell.length_b   1.000
_cell.length_c   1.000
_cell.angle_alpha   90.00
_cell.angle_beta   90.00
_cell.angle_gamma   90.00
#
_symmetry.space_group_name_H-M   'P 1'
#
loop_
_entity.id
_entity.type
_entity.pdbx_description
1 polymer ?
#
loop_
_entity_poly.entity_id
_entity_poly.type
_entity_poly.pdbx_seq_one_letter_code
_entity_poly.pdbx_strand_id
1 'polypeptide(L)'
;MANKNIDYKSVLLCFVFVIMMFVFLSNRFDGSTDNNQSKESLGDLAITYYINNYDSDIDPNTLEAEVLSYGCHYEVHIYQEAQLIKKLRWLNEFNANSFQ
;
A
#
# COMPACT_ATOMS: atom_id res chain seq x y z
N MET A 1 14.77 24.36 -52.33
CA MET A 1 14.28 24.51 -50.94
C MET A 1 12.92 23.83 -50.85
N ALA A 2 12.85 22.60 -50.34
CA ALA A 2 11.59 21.88 -50.24
C ALA A 2 10.84 22.33 -48.99
N ASN A 3 9.76 23.08 -49.19
CA ASN A 3 8.80 23.41 -48.14
C ASN A 3 8.06 22.12 -47.74
N LYS A 4 8.50 21.50 -46.64
CA LYS A 4 7.79 20.36 -46.05
C LYS A 4 6.57 20.93 -45.32
N ASN A 5 5.44 20.97 -46.01
CA ASN A 5 4.15 21.12 -45.35
C ASN A 5 3.98 19.93 -44.42
N ILE A 6 4.17 20.16 -43.12
CA ILE A 6 3.99 19.13 -42.11
C ILE A 6 2.49 18.85 -42.04
N ASP A 7 2.09 17.66 -42.49
CA ASP A 7 0.71 17.22 -42.41
C ASP A 7 0.31 17.09 -40.93
N TYR A 8 -0.49 18.05 -40.46
CA TYR A 8 -0.96 18.11 -39.07
C TYR A 8 -1.70 16.82 -38.64
N LYS A 9 -2.26 16.07 -39.59
CA LYS A 9 -2.84 14.73 -39.36
C LYS A 9 -1.79 13.70 -38.96
N SER A 10 -0.61 13.74 -39.59
CA SER A 10 0.52 12.85 -39.24
C SER A 10 1.09 13.20 -37.87
N VAL A 11 1.21 14.50 -37.56
CA VAL A 11 1.65 14.98 -36.23
C VAL A 11 0.67 14.59 -35.13
N LEU A 12 -0.64 14.74 -35.38
CA LEU A 12 -1.68 14.37 -34.43
C LEU A 12 -1.64 12.85 -34.13
N LEU A 13 -1.43 12.03 -35.16
CA LEU A 13 -1.33 10.58 -35.01
C LEU A 13 -0.10 10.17 -34.19
N CYS A 14 1.05 10.83 -34.40
CA CYS A 14 2.23 10.65 -33.55
C CYS A 14 1.96 11.04 -32.09
N PHE A 15 1.26 12.15 -31.84
CA PHE A 15 0.95 12.61 -30.49
C PHE A 15 0.05 11.63 -29.72
N VAL A 16 -0.99 11.09 -30.38
CA VAL A 16 -1.86 10.06 -29.80
C VAL A 16 -1.07 8.79 -29.48
N PHE A 17 -0.14 8.39 -30.34
CA PHE A 17 0.69 7.19 -30.12
C PHE A 17 1.62 7.34 -28.91
N VAL A 18 2.19 8.54 -28.70
CA VAL A 18 3.03 8.85 -27.53
C VAL A 18 2.20 8.80 -26.25
N ILE A 19 0.99 9.35 -26.24
CA ILE A 19 0.09 9.28 -25.06
C ILE A 19 -0.30 7.83 -24.75
N MET A 20 -0.69 7.05 -25.77
CA MET A 20 -1.02 5.63 -25.63
C MET A 20 0.17 4.83 -25.08
N MET A 21 1.38 5.09 -25.57
CA MET A 21 2.60 4.47 -25.06
C MET A 21 2.85 4.84 -23.59
N PHE A 22 2.62 6.09 -23.20
CA PHE A 22 2.79 6.56 -21.83
C PHE A 22 1.77 5.91 -20.87
N VAL A 23 0.50 5.84 -21.26
CA VAL A 23 -0.54 5.14 -20.49
C VAL A 23 -0.23 3.66 -20.36
N PHE A 24 0.25 3.01 -21.43
CA PHE A 24 0.63 1.60 -21.40
C PHE A 24 1.89 1.34 -20.55
N LEU A 25 2.82 2.30 -20.50
CA LEU A 25 3.99 2.24 -19.61
C LEU A 25 3.57 2.43 -18.15
N SER A 26 2.70 3.41 -17.86
CA SER A 26 2.13 3.61 -16.51
C SER A 26 1.36 2.37 -16.05
N ASN A 27 0.60 1.73 -16.93
CA ASN A 27 -0.14 0.49 -16.62
C ASN A 27 0.75 -0.76 -16.50
N ARG A 28 2.03 -0.70 -16.91
CA ARG A 28 3.02 -1.78 -16.71
C ARG A 28 4.01 -1.50 -15.59
N PHE A 29 4.06 -0.28 -15.07
CA PHE A 29 4.90 0.11 -13.94
C PHE A 29 4.14 0.08 -12.60
N ASP A 30 2.92 -0.48 -12.59
CA ASP A 30 2.24 -0.96 -11.37
C ASP A 30 2.55 -2.45 -11.15
N GLY A 31 3.84 -2.78 -11.21
CA GLY A 31 4.38 -4.14 -11.13
C GLY A 31 5.56 -4.27 -10.16
N SER A 32 5.75 -3.26 -9.32
CA SER A 32 6.65 -3.23 -8.17
C SER A 32 5.98 -2.25 -7.23
N THR A 33 5.38 -2.65 -6.12
CA THR A 33 5.94 -3.33 -4.94
C THR A 33 4.67 -3.71 -4.15
N ASP A 34 4.59 -4.72 -3.28
CA ASP A 34 4.72 -4.39 -1.86
C ASP A 34 4.32 -5.58 -0.98
N ASN A 35 5.34 -6.18 -0.35
CA ASN A 35 5.19 -6.71 1.01
C ASN A 35 4.96 -5.58 2.04
N ASN A 36 4.80 -4.32 1.61
CA ASN A 36 4.40 -3.18 2.44
C ASN A 36 2.89 -2.90 2.39
N GLN A 37 2.16 -3.27 1.34
CA GLN A 37 0.72 -3.04 1.24
C GLN A 37 -0.02 -4.01 2.16
N SER A 38 0.52 -5.22 2.33
CA SER A 38 0.09 -6.15 3.37
C SER A 38 0.48 -5.68 4.78
N LYS A 39 1.61 -4.99 4.96
CA LYS A 39 2.03 -4.44 6.27
C LYS A 39 1.25 -3.21 6.67
N GLU A 40 1.02 -2.28 5.75
CA GLU A 40 0.18 -1.08 5.92
C GLU A 40 -1.25 -1.52 6.25
N SER A 41 -1.79 -2.49 5.49
CA SER A 41 -3.06 -3.15 5.81
C SER A 41 -3.09 -3.79 7.21
N LEU A 42 -2.00 -4.42 7.66
CA LEU A 42 -1.92 -5.03 9.01
C LEU A 42 -1.83 -3.97 10.11
N GLY A 43 -1.15 -2.85 9.87
CA GLY A 43 -1.10 -1.70 10.77
C GLY A 43 -2.47 -1.06 10.94
N ASP A 44 -3.16 -0.78 9.83
CA ASP A 44 -4.50 -0.18 9.84
C ASP A 44 -5.53 -1.09 10.53
N LEU A 45 -5.45 -2.40 10.25
CA LEU A 45 -6.30 -3.39 10.89
C LEU A 45 -6.03 -3.47 12.40
N ALA A 46 -4.77 -3.36 12.83
CA ALA A 46 -4.39 -3.36 14.23
C ALA A 46 -4.87 -2.10 14.97
N ILE A 47 -4.76 -0.92 14.34
CA ILE A 47 -5.30 0.34 14.89
C ILE A 47 -6.82 0.22 15.04
N THR A 48 -7.51 -0.22 13.98
CA THR A 48 -8.96 -0.43 14.01
C THR A 48 -9.36 -1.42 15.10
N TYR A 49 -8.65 -2.54 15.23
CA TYR A 49 -8.88 -3.52 16.29
C TYR A 49 -8.67 -2.90 17.69
N TYR A 50 -7.63 -2.10 17.85
CA TYR A 50 -7.31 -1.44 19.11
C TYR A 50 -8.42 -0.46 19.54
N ILE A 51 -8.83 0.44 18.64
CA ILE A 51 -9.91 1.41 18.88
C ILE A 51 -11.21 0.69 19.24
N ASN A 52 -11.56 -0.36 18.49
CA ASN A 52 -12.81 -1.10 18.72
C ASN A 52 -12.87 -1.87 20.05
N ASN A 53 -11.73 -2.31 20.59
CA ASN A 53 -11.69 -3.19 21.76
C ASN A 53 -11.23 -2.51 23.05
N TYR A 54 -10.49 -1.40 22.96
CA TYR A 54 -9.85 -0.78 24.12
C TYR A 54 -10.34 0.63 24.38
N ASP A 55 -10.51 1.46 23.34
CA ASP A 55 -10.90 2.85 23.56
C ASP A 55 -11.44 3.50 22.28
N SER A 56 -12.73 3.84 22.28
CA SER A 56 -13.40 4.50 21.15
C SER A 56 -13.09 6.00 21.06
N ASP A 57 -12.53 6.59 22.12
CA ASP A 57 -12.34 8.04 22.25
C ASP A 57 -10.92 8.50 21.87
N ILE A 58 -10.05 7.58 21.45
CA ILE A 58 -8.70 7.91 20.97
C ILE A 58 -8.78 8.40 19.52
N ASP A 59 -8.20 9.57 19.26
CA ASP A 59 -8.06 10.10 17.90
C ASP A 59 -7.14 9.17 17.07
N PRO A 60 -7.66 8.51 16.02
CA PRO A 60 -6.87 7.60 15.19
C PRO A 60 -5.67 8.28 14.54
N ASN A 61 -5.69 9.61 14.37
CA ASN A 61 -4.55 10.36 13.81
C ASN A 61 -3.38 10.49 14.79
N THR A 62 -3.57 10.15 16.07
CA THR A 62 -2.52 10.17 17.10
C THR A 62 -1.88 8.79 17.31
N LEU A 63 -2.43 7.77 16.67
CA LEU A 63 -1.97 6.39 16.76
C LEU A 63 -1.10 6.05 15.57
N GLU A 64 0.07 5.51 15.85
CA GLU A 64 0.99 4.99 14.84
C GLU A 64 1.15 3.48 15.04
N ALA A 65 1.12 2.71 13.96
CA ALA A 65 1.36 1.27 14.01
C ALA A 65 2.62 0.91 13.22
N GLU A 66 3.55 0.21 13.88
CA GLU A 66 4.75 -0.33 13.26
C GLU A 66 4.64 -1.85 13.15
N VAL A 67 4.78 -2.38 11.93
CA VAL A 67 4.72 -3.82 11.67
C VAL A 67 6.13 -4.38 11.46
N LEU A 68 6.58 -5.17 12.44
CA LEU A 68 7.88 -5.83 12.44
C LEU A 68 7.72 -7.28 11.99
N SER A 69 8.54 -7.71 11.03
CA SER A 69 8.56 -9.10 10.56
C SER A 69 9.74 -9.86 11.15
N TYR A 70 9.45 -10.97 11.83
CA TYR A 70 10.45 -11.86 12.44
C TYR A 70 10.55 -13.21 11.72
N GLY A 71 10.07 -13.28 10.47
CA GLY A 71 10.10 -14.49 9.63
C GLY A 71 8.98 -15.50 9.96
N CYS A 72 8.91 -15.99 11.20
CA CYS A 72 7.87 -16.93 11.64
C CYS A 72 6.59 -16.26 12.17
N HIS A 73 6.66 -14.96 12.46
CA HIS A 73 5.53 -14.15 12.91
C HIS A 73 5.76 -12.68 12.57
N TYR A 74 4.67 -11.92 12.60
CA TYR A 74 4.69 -10.46 12.60
C TYR A 74 4.37 -9.95 14.00
N GLU A 75 4.94 -8.83 14.38
CA GLU A 75 4.54 -8.09 15.57
C GLU A 75 4.07 -6.70 15.14
N VAL A 76 2.92 -6.27 15.65
CA VAL A 76 2.39 -4.93 15.42
C VAL A 76 2.52 -4.16 16.72
N HIS A 77 3.27 -3.08 16.69
CA HIS A 77 3.55 -2.21 17.83
C HIS A 77 2.73 -0.94 17.61
N ILE A 78 1.81 -0.65 18.53
CA ILE A 78 0.97 0.54 18.46
C ILE A 78 1.55 1.57 19.41
N TYR A 79 1.78 2.77 18.89
CA TYR A 79 2.32 3.91 19.60
C TYR A 79 1.30 5.04 19.68
N GLN A 80 1.38 5.82 20.74
CA GLN A 80 0.69 7.10 20.90
C GLN A 80 1.72 8.13 21.38
N GLU A 81 1.88 9.23 20.65
CA GLU A 81 2.87 10.28 20.99
C GLU A 81 4.29 9.72 21.26
N ALA A 82 4.76 8.78 20.42
CA ALA A 82 6.03 8.06 20.56
C ALA A 82 6.16 7.15 21.80
N GLN A 83 5.09 6.86 22.52
CA GLN A 83 5.06 5.86 23.60
C GLN A 83 4.40 4.56 23.13
N LEU A 84 5.02 3.41 23.41
CA LEU A 84 4.46 2.09 23.07
C LEU A 84 3.30 1.76 24.02
N ILE A 85 2.08 1.80 23.51
CA ILE A 85 0.87 1.51 24.30
C ILE A 85 0.47 0.04 24.22
N LYS A 86 0.74 -0.62 23.08
CA LYS A 86 0.32 -2.00 22.88
C LYS A 86 1.23 -2.75 21.91
N LYS A 87 1.38 -4.03 22.19
CA LYS A 87 2.07 -4.99 21.33
C LYS A 87 1.11 -6.12 20.97
N LEU A 88 0.96 -6.37 19.67
CA LEU A 88 0.20 -7.47 19.10
C LEU A 88 1.16 -8.41 18.39
N ARG A 89 0.92 -9.72 18.50
CA ARG A 89 1.69 -10.75 17.78
C ARG A 89 0.76 -11.48 16.84
N TRP A 90 1.14 -11.50 15.56
CA TRP A 90 0.44 -12.22 14.51
C TRP A 90 1.30 -13.40 14.06
N LEU A 91 0.89 -14.62 14.41
CA LEU A 91 1.59 -15.82 13.97
C LEU A 91 1.33 -16.04 12.48
N ASN A 92 2.36 -16.47 11.74
CA ASN A 92 2.25 -16.73 10.29
C ASN A 92 1.49 -18.04 9.98
N GLU A 93 0.90 -18.67 11.00
CA GLU A 93 0.16 -19.93 10.89
C GLU A 93 -1.30 -19.69 10.50
N PHE A 94 -1.53 -19.51 9.20
CA PHE A 94 -2.74 -20.07 8.60
C PHE A 94 -2.51 -21.59 8.44
N ASN A 95 -2.58 -22.33 9.55
CA ASN A 95 -2.85 -23.76 9.46
C ASN A 95 -4.36 -23.90 9.27
N ALA A 96 -4.79 -24.13 8.03
CA ALA A 96 -6.18 -24.23 7.60
C ALA A 96 -6.98 -25.40 8.23
N ASN A 97 -6.52 -25.96 9.37
CA ASN A 97 -7.06 -27.15 10.00
C ASN A 97 -7.45 -26.99 11.49
N SER A 98 -7.41 -25.78 12.07
CA SER A 98 -7.76 -25.61 13.51
C SER A 98 -9.21 -25.20 13.79
N PHE A 99 -10.13 -25.40 12.83
CA PHE A 99 -11.57 -25.39 13.07
C PHE A 99 -12.14 -26.79 12.79
N GLN A 100 -11.80 -27.75 13.65
CA GLN A 100 -12.57 -28.98 13.85
C GLN A 100 -12.85 -29.15 15.34
#